data_AF-A0AAX3AA00-F1
#
_entry.id   AF-A0AAX3AA00-F1
#
_cell.length_a   1.000
_cell.length_b   1.000
_cell.length_c   1.000
_cell.angle_alpha   90.00
_cell.angle_beta   90.00
_cell.angle_gamma   90.00
#
_symmetry.space_group_name_H-M   'P 1'
#
loop_
_entity.id
_entity.type
_entity.pdbx_description
1 polymer ?
#
loop_
_entity_poly.entity_id
_entity_poly.type
_entity_poly.pdbx_seq_one_letter_code
_entity_poly.pdbx_strand_id
1 'polypeptide(L)'
;MLIYGLKNCDTCRKAIKALPDAQLVDVRKDGVPADVLARAHAQFGAALVNTRSTTWRGLDDAARGADPLELLAAHPALMKRPLIAVGEDLFLGWNDATEEKVNAAQ
;
A
#
# COMPACT_ATOMS: atom_id res chain seq x y z
N MET A 1 5.33 13.52 3.74
CA MET A 1 4.38 12.41 3.54
C MET A 1 4.98 11.40 2.57
N LEU A 2 4.80 10.10 2.81
CA LEU A 2 5.24 9.05 1.87
C LEU A 2 4.03 8.32 1.28
N ILE A 3 4.09 8.04 -0.01
CA ILE A 3 3.12 7.19 -0.71
C ILE A 3 3.88 5.95 -1.18
N TYR A 4 3.57 4.80 -0.62
CA TYR A 4 4.07 3.51 -1.09
C TYR A 4 3.16 3.02 -2.21
N GLY A 5 3.73 2.90 -3.41
CA GLY A 5 2.96 2.60 -4.60
C GLY A 5 3.80 2.07 -5.76
N LEU A 6 3.21 2.08 -6.95
CA LEU A 6 3.92 1.88 -8.20
C LEU A 6 3.76 3.11 -9.07
N LYS A 7 4.78 3.45 -9.85
CA LYS A 7 4.71 4.56 -10.82
C LYS A 7 3.55 4.40 -11.81
N ASN A 8 3.29 3.17 -12.24
CA ASN A 8 2.24 2.84 -13.21
C ASN A 8 0.90 2.47 -12.55
N CYS A 9 0.61 2.97 -11.33
CA CYS A 9 -0.66 2.77 -10.67
C CYS A 9 -1.51 4.05 -10.76
N ASP A 10 -2.65 3.98 -11.44
CA ASP A 10 -3.56 5.12 -11.64
C ASP A 10 -3.98 5.77 -10.32
N THR A 11 -4.32 4.94 -9.33
CA THR A 11 -4.70 5.38 -7.99
C THR A 11 -3.56 6.10 -7.27
N CYS A 12 -2.31 5.65 -7.45
CA CYS A 12 -1.13 6.34 -6.89
C CYS A 12 -0.91 7.69 -7.60
N ARG A 13 -1.05 7.74 -8.93
CA ARG A 13 -0.93 8.99 -9.70
C ARG A 13 -1.96 10.03 -9.28
N LYS A 14 -3.19 9.60 -8.99
CA LYS A 14 -4.25 10.48 -8.44
C LYS A 14 -3.86 11.01 -7.05
N ALA A 15 -3.42 10.13 -6.15
CA ALA A 15 -2.98 10.54 -4.81
C ALA A 15 -1.82 11.53 -4.85
N ILE A 16 -0.77 11.29 -5.64
CA ILE A 16 0.36 12.22 -5.80
C ILE A 16 -0.09 13.57 -6.36
N LYS A 17 -1.04 13.58 -7.30
CA LYS A 17 -1.57 14.84 -7.86
C LYS A 17 -2.33 15.66 -6.81
N ALA A 18 -3.05 15.00 -5.90
CA ALA A 18 -3.77 15.65 -4.81
C ALA A 18 -2.84 16.08 -3.65
N LEU A 19 -1.71 15.40 -3.49
CA LEU A 19 -0.77 15.58 -2.38
C LEU A 19 0.61 16.00 -2.93
N PRO A 20 0.80 17.29 -3.29
CA PRO A 20 1.98 17.75 -4.02
C PRO A 20 3.30 17.59 -3.23
N ASP A 21 3.24 17.62 -1.90
CA ASP A 21 4.40 17.44 -1.01
C ASP A 21 4.69 15.97 -0.67
N ALA A 22 3.92 15.03 -1.23
CA ALA A 22 4.10 13.61 -0.98
C ALA A 22 5.13 12.99 -1.93
N GLN A 23 6.03 12.18 -1.38
CA GLN A 23 7.01 11.42 -2.16
C GLN A 23 6.49 10.01 -2.45
N LEU A 24 6.50 9.61 -3.72
CA LEU A 24 6.23 8.22 -4.12
C LEU A 24 7.47 7.34 -3.89
N VAL A 25 7.30 6.27 -3.11
CA VAL A 25 8.24 5.16 -2.93
C VAL A 25 7.76 3.99 -3.79
N ASP A 26 8.61 3.49 -4.69
CA ASP A 26 8.24 2.37 -5.55
C ASP A 26 8.45 1.04 -4.82
N VAL A 27 7.35 0.37 -4.45
CA VAL A 27 7.42 -0.83 -3.62
C VAL A 27 8.13 -2.01 -4.28
N ARG A 28 8.26 -2.04 -5.61
CA ARG A 28 9.01 -3.11 -6.29
C ARG A 28 10.50 -2.86 -6.28
N LYS A 29 10.92 -1.59 -6.32
CA LYS A 29 12.33 -1.20 -6.39
C LYS A 29 12.92 -0.99 -5.01
N ASP A 30 12.22 -0.23 -4.19
CA ASP A 30 12.72 0.29 -2.92
C ASP A 30 12.15 -0.51 -1.72
N GLY A 31 11.10 -1.30 -1.96
CA GLY A 31 10.41 -2.05 -0.92
C GLY A 31 9.53 -1.17 -0.04
N VAL A 32 8.99 -1.79 1.02
CA VAL A 32 8.32 -1.07 2.12
C VAL A 32 9.03 -1.47 3.40
N PRO A 33 9.42 -0.51 4.27
CA PRO A 33 10.03 -0.84 5.55
C PRO A 33 9.18 -1.83 6.36
N ALA A 34 9.84 -2.78 7.03
CA ALA A 34 9.16 -3.85 7.74
C ALA A 34 8.27 -3.33 8.89
N ASP A 35 8.69 -2.27 9.57
CA ASP A 35 7.92 -1.59 10.60
C ASP A 35 6.64 -0.93 10.04
N VAL A 36 6.74 -0.32 8.86
CA VAL A 36 5.59 0.26 8.16
C VAL A 36 4.62 -0.83 7.71
N LEU A 37 5.12 -1.94 7.17
CA LEU A 37 4.28 -3.08 6.80
C LEU A 37 3.61 -3.70 8.03
N ALA A 38 4.32 -3.87 9.14
CA ALA A 38 3.76 -4.41 10.37
C ALA A 38 2.64 -3.51 10.92
N ARG A 39 2.85 -2.19 10.94
CA ARG A 39 1.81 -1.22 11.33
C ARG A 39 0.62 -1.22 10.37
N ALA A 40 0.88 -1.24 9.07
CA ALA A 40 -0.17 -1.32 8.05
C ALA A 40 -0.98 -2.61 8.19
N HIS A 41 -0.34 -3.73 8.47
CA HIS A 41 -1.02 -5.00 8.67
C HIS A 41 -1.80 -5.02 9.98
N ALA A 42 -1.26 -4.46 11.07
CA ALA A 42 -2.00 -4.30 12.32
C ALA A 42 -3.27 -3.45 12.15
N GLN A 43 -3.24 -2.43 11.29
CA GLN A 43 -4.37 -1.54 11.05
C GLN A 43 -5.37 -2.06 10.02
N PHE A 44 -4.90 -2.64 8.91
CA PHE A 44 -5.73 -3.01 7.76
C PHE A 44 -5.94 -4.52 7.60
N GLY A 45 -5.14 -5.34 8.28
CA GLY A 45 -5.15 -6.80 8.17
C GLY A 45 -5.07 -7.29 6.73
N ALA A 46 -5.96 -8.21 6.37
CA ALA A 46 -6.04 -8.80 5.04
C ALA A 46 -6.31 -7.79 3.91
N ALA A 47 -6.85 -6.60 4.22
CA ALA A 47 -7.10 -5.58 3.20
C ALA A 47 -5.81 -5.01 2.60
N LEU A 48 -4.67 -5.16 3.30
CA LEU A 48 -3.35 -4.76 2.80
C LEU A 48 -2.89 -5.60 1.59
N VAL A 49 -3.41 -6.82 1.43
CA VAL A 49 -3.10 -7.68 0.29
C VAL A 49 -4.13 -7.48 -0.82
N ASN A 50 -3.65 -7.21 -2.04
CA ASN A 50 -4.49 -7.05 -3.22
C ASN A 50 -4.85 -8.40 -3.85
N THR A 51 -5.90 -9.01 -3.31
CA THR A 51 -6.49 -10.27 -3.81
C THR A 51 -7.12 -10.16 -5.21
N ARG A 52 -7.23 -8.95 -5.78
CA ARG A 52 -7.75 -8.73 -7.13
C ARG A 52 -6.65 -8.63 -8.20
N SER A 53 -5.38 -8.60 -7.78
CA SER A 53 -4.23 -8.43 -8.67
C SER A 53 -3.94 -9.68 -9.51
N THR A 54 -3.24 -9.50 -10.63
CA THR A 54 -2.76 -10.61 -11.46
C THR A 54 -1.75 -11.48 -10.72
N THR A 55 -0.89 -10.88 -9.91
CA THR A 55 0.05 -11.60 -9.04
C THR A 55 -0.70 -12.55 -8.12
N TRP A 56 -1.78 -12.10 -7.46
CA TRP A 56 -2.58 -12.95 -6.57
C TRP A 56 -3.21 -14.14 -7.30
N ARG A 57 -3.75 -13.90 -8.50
CA ARG A 57 -4.36 -14.96 -9.33
C ARG A 57 -3.34 -16.02 -9.75
N GLY A 58 -2.07 -15.65 -9.87
CA GLY A 58 -0.98 -16.56 -10.20
C GLY A 58 -0.41 -17.35 -9.01
N LEU A 59 -0.80 -17.04 -7.78
CA LEU A 59 -0.40 -17.80 -6.59
C LEU A 59 -1.21 -19.09 -6.47
N ASP A 60 -0.57 -20.14 -5.93
CA ASP A 60 -1.24 -21.34 -5.48
C ASP A 60 -1.92 -21.13 -4.11
N ASP A 61 -2.69 -22.13 -3.66
CA ASP A 61 -3.46 -22.02 -2.42
C ASP A 61 -2.56 -22.00 -1.17
N ALA A 62 -1.38 -22.62 -1.23
CA ALA A 62 -0.41 -22.58 -0.15
C ALA A 62 0.12 -21.16 0.06
N ALA A 63 0.54 -20.48 -1.02
CA ALA A 63 1.02 -19.10 -0.96
C ALA A 63 -0.09 -18.13 -0.55
N ARG A 64 -1.34 -18.37 -0.94
CA ARG A 64 -2.49 -17.54 -0.50
C ARG A 64 -2.81 -17.70 0.99
N GLY A 65 -2.44 -18.81 1.61
CA GLY A 65 -2.62 -19.08 3.03
C GLY A 65 -1.42 -18.68 3.91
N ALA A 66 -0.33 -18.21 3.31
CA ALA A 66 0.87 -17.76 4.02
C ALA A 66 0.61 -16.48 4.82
N ASP A 67 1.54 -16.14 5.73
CA ASP A 67 1.49 -14.89 6.46
C ASP A 67 1.51 -13.69 5.50
N PRO A 68 0.61 -12.69 5.65
CA PRO A 68 0.56 -11.56 4.75
C PRO A 68 1.85 -10.74 4.69
N LEU A 69 2.62 -10.62 5.77
CA LEU A 69 3.88 -9.87 5.76
C LEU A 69 4.96 -10.64 4.99
N GLU A 70 5.05 -11.95 5.19
CA GLU A 70 5.94 -12.81 4.40
C GLU A 70 5.58 -12.77 2.91
N LEU A 71 4.29 -12.83 2.61
CA LEU A 71 3.78 -12.76 1.25
C LEU A 71 4.08 -11.43 0.57
N LEU A 72 3.95 -10.31 1.31
CA LEU A 72 4.26 -8.97 0.80
C LEU A 72 5.77 -8.73 0.67
N ALA A 73 6.60 -9.36 1.50
CA ALA A 73 8.05 -9.33 1.35
C ALA A 73 8.49 -10.09 0.09
N ALA A 74 7.91 -11.28 -0.16
CA ALA A 74 8.20 -12.08 -1.35
C ALA A 74 7.63 -11.46 -2.64
N HIS A 75 6.46 -10.83 -2.54
CA HIS A 75 5.76 -10.23 -3.67
C HIS A 75 5.28 -8.80 -3.35
N PRO A 76 6.18 -7.79 -3.32
CA PRO A 76 5.81 -6.42 -2.93
C PRO A 76 4.70 -5.80 -3.80
N ALA A 77 4.58 -6.26 -5.05
CA ALA A 77 3.53 -5.83 -5.96
C ALA A 77 2.10 -6.27 -5.54
N LEU A 78 1.97 -7.21 -4.59
CA LEU A 78 0.70 -7.63 -4.01
C LEU A 78 0.15 -6.63 -3.00
N MET A 79 0.97 -5.71 -2.49
CA MET A 79 0.46 -4.68 -1.59
C MET A 79 -0.66 -3.91 -2.28
N LYS A 80 -1.75 -3.69 -1.55
CA LYS A 80 -2.81 -2.78 -1.98
C LYS A 80 -2.26 -1.36 -1.97
N ARG A 81 -2.53 -0.64 -3.05
CA ARG A 81 -1.91 0.66 -3.33
C ARG A 81 -2.96 1.72 -3.63
N PRO A 82 -2.67 2.99 -3.33
CA PRO A 82 -1.53 3.46 -2.54
C PRO A 82 -1.65 3.06 -1.05
N LEU A 83 -0.52 2.90 -0.36
CA LEU A 83 -0.44 2.99 1.10
C LEU A 83 0.21 4.35 1.41
N ILE A 84 -0.43 5.18 2.21
CA ILE A 84 -0.03 6.57 2.46
C ILE A 84 0.34 6.70 3.93
N ALA A 85 1.52 7.26 4.21
CA ALA A 85 2.03 7.51 5.55
C ALA A 85 2.15 9.00 5.82
N VAL A 86 1.42 9.47 6.83
CA VAL A 86 1.39 10.86 7.31
C VAL A 86 1.75 10.84 8.80
N GLY A 87 3.01 11.14 9.14
CA GLY A 87 3.49 10.99 10.51
C GLY A 87 3.30 9.55 11.02
N GLU A 88 2.48 9.39 12.06
CA GLU A 88 2.13 8.07 12.63
C GLU A 88 0.88 7.43 12.00
N ASP A 89 0.15 8.17 11.17
CA ASP A 89 -1.07 7.68 10.54
C ASP A 89 -0.78 6.96 9.22
N LEU A 90 -1.52 5.88 8.98
CA LEU A 90 -1.52 5.14 7.73
C LEU A 90 -2.90 5.16 7.10
N PHE A 91 -2.93 5.27 5.77
CA PHE A 91 -4.14 5.24 4.96
C PHE A 91 -3.97 4.29 3.78
N LEU A 92 -5.06 3.59 3.41
CA LEU A 92 -5.03 2.57 2.37
C LEU A 92 -6.01 2.88 1.24
N GLY A 93 -5.50 2.87 0.01
CA GLY A 93 -6.24 3.23 -1.20
C GLY A 93 -6.36 4.73 -1.40
N TRP A 94 -7.06 5.13 -2.47
CA TRP A 94 -7.41 6.52 -2.74
C TRP A 94 -8.86 6.61 -3.19
N ASN A 95 -9.67 7.33 -2.42
CA ASN A 95 -11.07 7.68 -2.66
C ASN A 95 -11.38 8.94 -1.84
N ASP A 96 -12.55 9.54 -2.04
CA ASP A 96 -12.94 10.80 -1.41
C ASP A 96 -12.86 10.75 0.13
N ALA A 97 -13.26 9.64 0.74
CA ALA A 97 -13.19 9.46 2.19
C ALA A 97 -11.76 9.29 2.71
N THR A 98 -10.87 8.67 1.93
CA THR A 98 -9.44 8.60 2.28
C THR A 98 -8.77 9.96 2.10
N GLU A 99 -9.11 10.69 1.04
CA GLU A 99 -8.57 12.03 0.77
C GLU A 99 -8.90 13.00 1.90
N GLU A 100 -10.17 13.05 2.34
CA GLU A 100 -10.58 13.87 3.49
C GLU A 100 -9.77 13.57 4.75
N LYS A 101 -9.59 12.28 5.07
CA LYS A 101 -8.83 11.85 6.26
C LYS A 101 -7.34 12.17 6.16
N VAL A 102 -6.75 11.99 4.98
CA VAL A 102 -5.35 12.33 4.76
C VAL A 102 -5.16 13.83 4.95
N ASN A 103 -6.03 14.65 4.36
CA ASN A 103 -5.96 16.11 4.48
C ASN A 103 -6.15 16.59 5.92
N ALA A 104 -6.99 15.91 6.72
CA ALA A 104 -7.19 16.21 8.14
C ALA A 104 -5.98 15.82 9.03
N ALA A 105 -5.12 14.92 8.56
CA ALA A 105 -3.93 14.45 9.27
C ALA A 105 -2.64 15.16 8.82
N GLN A 106 -2.73 16.09 7.86
CA GLN A 106 -1.60 16.89 7.37
C GLN A 106 -1.18 17.99 8.35
#